data_AF-A0A7X1GI65-F1
#
_entry.id   AF-A0A7X1GI65-F1
#
_cell.length_a   1.000
_cell.length_b   1.000
_cell.length_c   1.000
_cell.angle_alpha   90.00
_cell.angle_beta   90.00
_cell.angle_gamma   90.00
#
_symmetry.space_group_name_H-M   'P 1'
#
loop_
_entity.id
_entity.type
_entity.pdbx_description
1 polymer ?
#
loop_
_entity_poly.entity_id
_entity_poly.type
_entity_poly.pdbx_seq_one_letter_code
_entity_poly.pdbx_strand_id
1 'polypeptide(L)'
;MGLCGFLPLIGQASEATDAVMEVAATRMSTVVRVNGQNVPVIYVGQVDGCDSVAIEHASERYEHFRVCNHQVIPRNTVSPSWSEEDGGRAVLAAVVGNSILFGEASQTDSNGYLIAARTLGSLSSNCRNVEVIISFDGDLVDRTLRSVCDDRR
;
A
#
# COMPACT_ATOMS: atom_id res chain seq x y z
N MET A 1 -50.12 4.73 10.40
CA MET A 1 -49.22 5.12 9.29
C MET A 1 -48.05 5.87 9.89
N GLY A 2 -46.88 5.24 10.02
CA GLY A 2 -45.68 5.86 10.57
C GLY A 2 -44.53 5.65 9.59
N LEU A 3 -44.03 6.75 9.04
CA LEU A 3 -42.96 6.79 8.05
C LEU A 3 -41.63 6.37 8.70
N CYS A 4 -41.03 5.29 8.21
CA CYS A 4 -39.63 4.95 8.48
C CYS A 4 -38.74 5.95 7.76
N GLY A 5 -38.00 6.76 8.54
CA GLY A 5 -36.95 7.61 8.03
C GLY A 5 -35.75 6.77 7.60
N PHE A 6 -35.50 6.73 6.29
CA PHE A 6 -34.21 6.31 5.75
C PHE A 6 -33.20 7.44 5.96
N LEU A 7 -32.19 7.22 6.80
CA LEU A 7 -31.01 8.07 6.89
C LEU A 7 -30.13 7.84 5.65
N PRO A 8 -29.54 8.89 5.05
CA PRO A 8 -28.73 8.74 3.85
C PRO A 8 -27.33 8.23 4.19
N LEU A 9 -26.96 7.07 3.63
CA LEU A 9 -25.60 6.49 3.65
C LEU A 9 -24.65 7.14 2.62
N ILE A 10 -25.00 8.30 2.07
CA ILE A 10 -24.42 8.83 0.82
C ILE A 10 -23.08 9.57 1.03
N GLY A 11 -22.74 9.96 2.26
CA GLY A 11 -21.54 10.77 2.53
C GLY A 11 -20.24 10.00 2.81
N GLN A 12 -20.30 8.69 3.10
CA GLN A 12 -19.13 7.92 3.55
C GLN A 12 -18.38 7.26 2.39
N ALA A 13 -19.10 6.89 1.34
CA ALA A 13 -18.51 6.34 0.14
C ALA A 13 -17.67 7.39 -0.61
N SER A 14 -18.05 8.67 -0.58
CA SER A 14 -17.34 9.72 -1.31
C SER A 14 -15.95 9.99 -0.74
N GLU A 15 -15.79 10.16 0.58
CA GLU A 15 -14.48 10.49 1.16
C GLU A 15 -13.43 9.38 0.94
N ALA A 16 -13.81 8.12 1.13
CA ALA A 16 -12.91 6.98 0.90
C ALA A 16 -12.59 6.81 -0.59
N THR A 17 -13.58 6.99 -1.47
CA THR A 17 -13.39 6.92 -2.93
C THR A 17 -12.47 8.03 -3.43
N ASP A 18 -12.66 9.26 -2.94
CA ASP A 18 -11.84 10.41 -3.32
C ASP A 18 -10.39 10.21 -2.89
N ALA A 19 -10.17 9.70 -1.66
CA ALA A 19 -8.83 9.39 -1.16
C ALA A 19 -8.15 8.27 -1.97
N VAL A 20 -8.89 7.22 -2.33
CA VAL A 20 -8.38 6.13 -3.19
C VAL A 20 -7.98 6.66 -4.57
N MET A 21 -8.81 7.52 -5.15
CA MET A 21 -8.53 8.18 -6.43
C MET A 21 -7.30 9.07 -6.36
N GLU A 22 -7.14 9.86 -5.30
CA GLU A 22 -5.98 10.73 -5.08
C GLU A 22 -4.69 9.92 -4.96
N VAL A 23 -4.71 8.84 -4.16
CA VAL A 23 -3.54 7.95 -4.00
C VAL A 23 -3.20 7.24 -5.29
N ALA A 24 -4.18 6.79 -6.07
CA ALA A 24 -3.94 6.21 -7.39
C ALA A 24 -3.30 7.25 -8.34
N ALA A 25 -3.81 8.47 -8.38
CA ALA A 25 -3.31 9.54 -9.25
C ALA A 25 -1.88 9.98 -8.90
N THR A 26 -1.56 10.06 -7.61
CA THR A 26 -0.23 10.49 -7.13
C THR A 26 0.77 9.33 -7.04
N ARG A 27 0.28 8.09 -6.94
CA ARG A 27 1.07 6.88 -6.64
C ARG A 27 1.87 7.00 -5.36
N MET A 28 1.35 7.76 -4.39
CA MET A 28 1.97 8.04 -3.10
C MET A 28 0.98 7.70 -1.99
N SER A 29 1.45 6.89 -1.03
CA SER A 29 0.69 6.60 0.19
C SER A 29 0.53 7.87 1.04
N THR A 30 -0.65 8.05 1.63
CA THR A 30 -0.96 9.20 2.49
C THR A 30 -1.80 8.77 3.69
N VAL A 31 -2.04 9.71 4.60
CA VAL A 31 -2.99 9.55 5.71
C VAL A 31 -4.09 10.57 5.50
N VAL A 32 -5.32 10.09 5.36
CA VAL A 32 -6.51 10.93 5.22
C VAL A 32 -7.39 10.80 6.44
N ARG A 33 -8.34 11.72 6.60
CA ARG A 33 -9.32 11.67 7.68
C ARG A 33 -10.64 11.14 7.13
N VAL A 34 -11.03 9.93 7.53
CA VAL A 34 -12.33 9.31 7.19
C VAL A 34 -13.15 9.21 8.47
N ASN A 35 -14.36 9.76 8.49
CA ASN A 35 -15.23 9.75 9.68
C ASN A 35 -14.57 10.31 10.96
N GLY A 36 -13.64 11.27 10.81
CA GLY A 36 -12.92 11.85 11.94
C GLY A 36 -11.73 11.02 12.45
N GLN A 37 -11.46 9.85 11.88
CA GLN A 37 -10.31 9.02 12.18
C GLN A 37 -9.24 9.18 11.08
N ASN A 38 -7.98 9.24 11.48
CA ASN A 38 -6.86 9.23 10.53
C ASN A 38 -6.66 7.78 10.05
N VAL A 39 -6.81 7.54 8.76
CA VAL A 39 -6.66 6.23 8.12
C VAL A 39 -5.55 6.29 7.06
N PRO A 40 -4.59 5.35 7.08
CA PRO A 40 -3.63 5.19 6.00
C PRO A 40 -4.32 4.74 4.71
N VAL A 41 -4.00 5.43 3.61
CA VAL A 41 -4.36 5.03 2.25
C VAL A 41 -3.07 4.78 1.50
N ILE A 42 -2.89 3.54 1.06
CA ILE A 42 -1.61 2.98 0.68
C ILE A 42 -1.65 2.68 -0.81
N TYR A 43 -0.70 3.25 -1.55
CA TYR A 43 -0.48 2.85 -2.94
C TYR A 43 0.26 1.51 -2.96
N VAL A 44 -0.38 0.46 -3.47
CA VAL A 44 0.16 -0.91 -3.44
C VAL A 44 1.03 -1.17 -4.67
N GLY A 45 0.64 -0.67 -5.84
CA GLY A 45 1.33 -0.91 -7.10
C GLY A 45 0.38 -0.91 -8.29
N GLN A 46 0.79 -1.52 -9.40
CA GLN A 46 -0.07 -1.72 -10.58
C GLN A 46 -0.24 -3.20 -10.88
N VAL A 47 -1.46 -3.59 -11.27
CA VAL A 47 -1.81 -4.92 -11.77
C VAL A 47 -2.74 -4.77 -12.97
N ASP A 48 -2.40 -5.44 -14.07
CA ASP A 48 -3.18 -5.45 -15.32
C ASP A 48 -3.56 -4.04 -15.85
N GLY A 49 -2.66 -3.06 -15.66
CA GLY A 49 -2.87 -1.68 -16.10
C GLY A 49 -3.79 -0.85 -15.19
N CYS A 50 -4.21 -1.39 -14.04
CA CYS A 50 -4.93 -0.68 -13.00
C CYS A 50 -4.02 -0.37 -11.81
N ASP A 51 -4.26 0.76 -11.15
CA ASP A 51 -3.61 1.07 -9.88
C ASP A 51 -4.29 0.30 -8.73
N SER A 52 -3.49 -0.28 -7.87
CA SER A 52 -3.94 -1.01 -6.68
C SER A 52 -3.74 -0.15 -5.44
N VAL A 53 -4.80 0.00 -4.66
CA VAL A 53 -4.81 0.87 -3.46
C VAL A 53 -5.43 0.09 -2.30
N ALA A 54 -4.94 0.32 -1.09
CA ALA A 54 -5.50 -0.25 0.13
C ALA A 54 -5.79 0.83 1.18
N ILE A 55 -6.89 0.67 1.92
CA ILE A 55 -7.18 1.47 3.11
C ILE A 55 -6.94 0.59 4.34
N GLU A 56 -6.19 1.08 5.31
CA GLU A 56 -6.01 0.42 6.60
C GLU A 56 -7.01 0.95 7.63
N HIS A 57 -7.96 0.12 8.04
CA HIS A 57 -9.03 0.49 9.00
C HIS A 57 -8.63 0.20 10.45
N ALA A 58 -7.89 -0.88 10.65
CA ALA A 58 -7.30 -1.30 11.92
C ALA A 58 -6.00 -2.04 11.62
N SER A 59 -5.14 -2.23 12.62
CA SER A 59 -3.87 -2.95 12.46
C SER A 59 -4.09 -4.25 11.66
N GLU A 60 -3.46 -4.33 10.48
CA GLU A 60 -3.49 -5.48 9.57
C GLU A 60 -4.87 -5.83 8.97
N ARG A 61 -5.84 -4.91 9.02
CA ARG A 61 -7.13 -5.05 8.34
C ARG A 61 -7.23 -4.05 7.20
N TYR A 62 -7.08 -4.59 5.99
CA TYR A 62 -7.07 -3.82 4.76
C TYR A 62 -8.37 -3.98 3.98
N GLU A 63 -8.85 -2.88 3.43
CA GLU A 63 -9.82 -2.87 2.35
C GLU A 63 -9.09 -2.58 1.04
N HIS A 64 -9.33 -3.37 0.01
CA HIS A 64 -8.59 -3.30 -1.25
C HIS A 64 -9.42 -2.69 -2.37
N PHE A 65 -8.75 -1.95 -3.25
CA PHE A 65 -9.36 -1.29 -4.39
C PHE A 65 -8.50 -1.44 -5.63
N ARG A 66 -9.15 -1.41 -6.79
CA ARG A 66 -8.52 -1.17 -8.09
C ARG A 66 -9.03 0.14 -8.66
N VAL A 67 -8.15 0.94 -9.22
CA VAL A 67 -8.49 2.13 -9.97
C VAL A 67 -8.13 1.87 -11.43
N CYS A 68 -9.17 1.64 -12.23
CA CYS A 68 -9.06 1.38 -13.66
C CYS A 68 -9.82 2.46 -14.41
N ASN A 69 -9.20 3.16 -15.36
CA ASN A 69 -9.87 4.19 -16.16
C ASN A 69 -10.65 5.22 -15.32
N HIS A 70 -10.08 5.66 -14.20
CA HIS A 70 -10.69 6.58 -13.22
C HIS A 70 -11.94 6.04 -12.49
N GLN A 71 -12.14 4.72 -12.48
CA GLN A 71 -13.20 4.07 -11.71
C GLN A 71 -12.60 3.29 -10.56
N VAL A 72 -13.12 3.53 -9.35
CA VAL A 72 -12.77 2.77 -8.15
C VAL A 72 -13.62 1.51 -8.09
N ILE A 73 -12.94 0.36 -8.02
CA ILE A 73 -13.55 -0.96 -7.97
C ILE A 73 -13.12 -1.61 -6.65
N PRO A 74 -14.05 -1.83 -5.70
CA PRO A 74 -13.73 -2.51 -4.45
C PRO A 74 -13.39 -3.99 -4.70
N ARG A 75 -12.45 -4.51 -3.92
CA ARG A 75 -11.99 -5.90 -3.95
C ARG A 75 -12.33 -6.57 -2.63
N ASN A 76 -13.28 -7.49 -2.67
CA ASN A 76 -13.68 -8.31 -1.52
C ASN A 76 -12.76 -9.53 -1.39
N THR A 77 -11.48 -9.28 -1.14
CA THR A 77 -10.45 -10.31 -1.02
C THR A 77 -9.78 -10.22 0.34
N VAL A 78 -9.15 -11.32 0.74
CA VAL A 78 -8.29 -11.39 1.91
C VAL A 78 -6.91 -11.78 1.41
N SER A 79 -5.94 -10.89 1.62
CA SER A 79 -4.55 -11.16 1.24
C SER A 79 -4.00 -12.37 2.00
N PRO A 80 -3.25 -13.26 1.34
CA PRO A 80 -2.53 -14.32 2.03
C PRO A 80 -1.41 -13.74 2.89
N SER A 81 -0.92 -14.51 3.87
CA SER A 81 0.24 -14.13 4.67
C SER A 81 1.55 -14.38 3.92
N TRP A 82 2.48 -13.43 3.99
CA TRP A 82 3.84 -13.61 3.49
C TRP A 82 4.82 -13.97 4.61
N SER A 83 5.87 -14.73 4.28
CA SER A 83 6.96 -15.04 5.19
C SER A 83 8.31 -14.86 4.50
N GLU A 84 9.37 -14.69 5.31
CA GLU A 84 10.74 -14.59 4.80
C GLU A 84 11.34 -15.94 4.33
N GLU A 85 10.58 -17.03 4.45
CA GLU A 85 11.00 -18.38 4.04
C GLU A 85 11.00 -18.53 2.51
N ASP A 86 11.46 -19.68 2.00
CA ASP A 86 11.47 -20.00 0.57
C ASP A 86 12.11 -18.95 -0.35
N GLY A 87 13.12 -18.23 0.17
CA GLY A 87 13.85 -17.20 -0.58
C GLY A 87 13.27 -15.78 -0.46
N GLY A 88 12.13 -15.59 0.20
CA GLY A 88 11.50 -14.28 0.42
C GLY A 88 12.45 -13.28 1.09
N ARG A 89 13.26 -13.74 2.07
CA ARG A 89 14.30 -12.90 2.71
C ARG A 89 15.31 -12.33 1.71
N ALA A 90 15.78 -13.16 0.77
CA ALA A 90 16.82 -12.76 -0.18
C ALA A 90 16.27 -11.73 -1.17
N VAL A 91 15.03 -11.93 -1.65
CA VAL A 91 14.32 -10.98 -2.52
C VAL A 91 14.11 -9.66 -1.79
N LEU A 92 13.59 -9.70 -0.55
CA LEU A 92 13.40 -8.51 0.27
C LEU A 92 14.70 -7.72 0.47
N ALA A 93 15.79 -8.40 0.83
CA ALA A 93 17.09 -7.75 1.01
C ALA A 93 17.60 -7.11 -0.28
N ALA A 94 17.45 -7.79 -1.42
CA ALA A 94 17.85 -7.28 -2.73
C ALA A 94 17.01 -6.06 -3.14
N VAL A 95 15.69 -6.13 -2.98
CA VAL A 95 14.76 -5.03 -3.29
C VAL A 95 15.06 -3.80 -2.43
N VAL A 96 15.23 -3.97 -1.12
CA VAL A 96 15.60 -2.87 -0.21
C VAL A 96 16.95 -2.27 -0.61
N GLY A 97 17.98 -3.09 -0.83
CA GLY A 97 19.31 -2.63 -1.24
C GLY A 97 19.29 -1.82 -2.54
N ASN A 98 18.56 -2.32 -3.55
CA ASN A 98 18.41 -1.63 -4.84
C ASN A 98 17.63 -0.32 -4.69
N SER A 99 16.60 -0.27 -3.83
CA SER A 99 15.82 0.96 -3.61
C SER A 99 16.66 2.10 -3.01
N ILE A 100 17.72 1.77 -2.25
CA ILE A 100 18.65 2.76 -1.69
C ILE A 100 19.54 3.34 -2.79
N LEU A 101 19.94 2.51 -3.76
CA LEU A 101 20.81 2.90 -4.87
C LEU A 101 20.06 3.66 -5.97
N PHE A 102 18.83 3.24 -6.28
CA PHE A 102 18.07 3.72 -7.44
C PHE A 102 16.82 4.52 -7.07
N GLY A 103 16.52 4.67 -5.78
CA GLY A 103 15.33 5.37 -5.28
C GLY A 103 14.11 4.46 -5.11
N GLU A 104 13.93 3.49 -6.01
CA GLU A 104 12.89 2.45 -5.91
C GLU A 104 13.33 1.15 -6.57
N ALA A 105 12.76 0.03 -6.15
CA ALA A 105 12.97 -1.27 -6.76
C ALA A 105 11.78 -2.19 -6.47
N SER A 106 11.57 -3.19 -7.31
CA SER A 106 10.59 -4.24 -7.06
C SER A 106 11.01 -5.57 -7.67
N GLN A 107 10.55 -6.67 -7.07
CA GLN A 107 10.77 -8.02 -7.57
C GLN A 107 9.67 -8.96 -7.05
N THR A 108 9.25 -9.90 -7.90
CA THR A 108 8.35 -10.98 -7.51
C THR A 108 9.15 -12.17 -6.99
N ASP A 109 8.76 -12.73 -5.84
CA ASP A 109 9.33 -13.96 -5.32
C ASP A 109 8.79 -15.22 -6.04
N SER A 110 9.31 -16.39 -5.71
CA SER A 110 8.88 -17.67 -6.31
C SER A 110 7.46 -18.07 -5.97
N ASN A 111 6.87 -17.48 -4.92
CA ASN A 111 5.51 -17.75 -4.47
C ASN A 111 4.49 -16.77 -5.06
N GLY A 112 4.94 -15.82 -5.90
CA GLY A 112 4.08 -14.86 -6.59
C GLY A 112 3.84 -13.54 -5.84
N TYR A 113 4.53 -13.30 -4.72
CA TYR A 113 4.42 -12.03 -4.00
C TYR A 113 5.31 -10.98 -4.66
N LEU A 114 4.72 -9.84 -4.98
CA LEU A 114 5.46 -8.66 -5.41
C LEU A 114 5.96 -7.91 -4.18
N ILE A 115 7.29 -7.84 -4.04
CA ILE A 115 7.97 -7.03 -3.03
C ILE A 115 8.46 -5.77 -3.72
N ALA A 116 8.00 -4.61 -3.26
CA ALA A 116 8.41 -3.30 -3.75
C ALA A 116 8.99 -2.48 -2.60
N ALA A 117 10.02 -1.68 -2.90
CA ALA A 117 10.60 -0.75 -1.96
C ALA A 117 10.84 0.62 -2.60
N ARG A 118 10.56 1.67 -1.83
CA ARG A 118 10.78 3.06 -2.23
C ARG A 118 11.47 3.84 -1.12
N THR A 119 12.51 4.58 -1.47
CA THR A 119 13.17 5.53 -0.57
C THR A 119 12.32 6.79 -0.43
N LEU A 120 11.88 7.09 0.79
CA LEU A 120 11.03 8.25 1.12
C LEU A 120 11.84 9.52 1.46
N GLY A 121 13.13 9.38 1.75
CA GLY A 121 14.02 10.50 2.09
C GLY A 121 15.17 10.09 3.00
N SER A 122 16.13 11.01 3.17
CA SER A 122 17.28 10.83 4.05
C SER A 122 17.02 11.36 5.46
N LEU A 123 17.18 10.51 6.48
CA LEU A 123 17.18 10.92 7.90
C LEU A 123 18.50 11.63 8.28
N SER A 124 19.60 11.18 7.68
CA SER A 124 20.96 11.70 7.84
C SER A 124 21.75 11.43 6.56
N SER A 125 23.01 11.87 6.50
CA SER A 125 23.88 11.57 5.34
C SER A 125 23.98 10.08 5.05
N ASN A 126 23.95 9.22 6.08
CA ASN A 126 24.14 7.78 5.99
C ASN A 126 22.89 6.93 6.24
N CYS A 127 21.74 7.49 6.59
CA CYS A 127 20.50 6.74 6.80
C CYS A 127 19.38 7.17 5.85
N ARG A 128 18.56 6.21 5.41
CA ARG A 128 17.42 6.39 4.50
C ARG A 128 16.18 5.71 5.08
N ASN A 129 15.03 6.36 4.95
CA ASN A 129 13.74 5.72 5.18
C ASN A 129 13.30 5.03 3.90
N VAL A 130 12.98 3.76 4.01
CA VAL A 130 12.51 2.92 2.90
C VAL A 130 11.13 2.39 3.28
N GLU A 131 10.13 2.70 2.46
CA GLU A 131 8.83 2.04 2.50
C GLU A 131 8.94 0.73 1.72
N VAL A 132 8.52 -0.36 2.36
CA VAL A 132 8.42 -1.68 1.74
C VAL A 132 6.94 -2.06 1.68
N ILE A 133 6.49 -2.47 0.51
CA ILE A 133 5.16 -2.99 0.23
C ILE A 133 5.30 -4.42 -0.27
N ILE A 134 4.58 -5.33 0.34
CA ILE A 134 4.42 -6.71 -0.13
C ILE A 134 2.97 -6.86 -0.59
N SER A 135 2.77 -7.40 -1.78
CA SER A 135 1.44 -7.60 -2.34
C SER A 135 1.32 -8.94 -3.07
N PHE A 136 0.10 -9.45 -3.14
CA PHE A 136 -0.25 -10.65 -3.88
C PHE A 136 -1.48 -10.35 -4.75
N ASP A 137 -1.37 -10.56 -6.07
CA ASP A 137 -2.41 -10.16 -7.04
C ASP A 137 -2.80 -8.66 -6.94
N GLY A 138 -1.92 -7.81 -6.39
CA GLY A 138 -2.18 -6.39 -6.15
C GLY A 138 -2.94 -6.08 -4.86
N ASP A 139 -3.25 -7.08 -4.04
CA ASP A 139 -3.80 -6.87 -2.71
C ASP A 139 -2.65 -6.73 -1.71
N LEU A 140 -2.77 -5.75 -0.79
CA LEU A 140 -1.73 -5.45 0.20
C LEU A 140 -1.62 -6.60 1.20
N VAL A 141 -0.42 -7.17 1.32
CA VAL A 141 -0.11 -8.24 2.28
C VAL A 141 0.57 -7.64 3.51
N ASP A 142 1.62 -6.86 3.31
CA ASP A 142 2.34 -6.18 4.39
C ASP A 142 2.85 -4.82 3.92
N ARG A 143 2.96 -3.89 4.87
CA ARG A 143 3.62 -2.60 4.70
C ARG A 143 4.51 -2.34 5.90
N THR A 144 5.79 -2.17 5.62
CA THR A 144 6.79 -1.85 6.65
C THR A 144 7.57 -0.60 6.26
N LEU A 145 7.76 0.32 7.21
CA LEU A 145 8.74 1.40 7.09
C LEU A 145 10.05 0.98 7.76
N ARG A 146 11.15 0.95 6.99
CA ARG A 146 12.48 0.56 7.48
C ARG A 146 13.44 1.75 7.42
N SER A 147 14.19 1.97 8.50
CA SER A 147 15.36 2.84 8.47
C SER A 147 16.58 1.99 8.12
N VAL A 148 17.22 2.27 6.99
CA VAL A 148 18.43 1.58 6.55
C VAL A 148 19.60 2.56 6.59
N CYS A 149 20.64 2.19 7.33
CA CYS A 149 21.86 2.98 7.47
C CYS A 149 23.03 2.27 6.78
N ASP A 150 23.90 3.03 6.14
CA ASP A 150 25.18 2.52 5.66
C ASP A 150 26.14 2.38 6.86
N ASP A 151 26.52 1.13 7.15
CA ASP A 151 27.48 0.79 8.21
C ASP A 151 28.94 0.93 7.75
N ARG A 152 29.20 1.40 6.53
CA ARG A 152 30.56 1.71 6.06
C ARG A 152 31.06 3.02 6.67
N ARG A 153 31.60 2.93 7.88
CA ARG A 153 32.53 3.94 8.42
C ARG A 153 33.79 3.28 8.95
#